data_AF-T0RPJ7-F1
#
_entry.id   AF-T0RPJ7-F1
#
_cell.length_a   1.000
_cell.length_b   1.000
_cell.length_c   1.000
_cell.angle_alpha   90.00
_cell.angle_beta   90.00
_cell.angle_gamma   90.00
#
_symmetry.space_group_name_H-M   'P 1'
#
loop_
_entity.id
_entity.type
_entity.pdbx_description
1 polymer ?
#
loop_
_entity_poly.entity_id
_entity_poly.type
_entity_poly.pdbx_seq_one_letter_code
_entity_poly.pdbx_strand_id
1 'polypeptide(L)'
;MNKQTLNKINSFLSIIGITGLLLYGYFKFHTTQSEKALILYSDDALKMTCPNSPQPTRYQECFRSQIGKILGEATPTDLISIIETINDLKEKDLFLSDSDEEKFLAELFYYENWSIVLDYSKTVNLKRDSITFLDIFFIPVVKKKMAQDFFELQDSFEVFKKRMPASISDAYKTRVNLVNKKLGKTKK
;
A
#
# COMPACT_ATOMS: atom_id res chain seq x y z
N MET A 1 -17.60 44.37 12.29
CA MET A 1 -16.65 43.89 11.26
C MET A 1 -16.93 44.61 9.95
N ASN A 2 -15.93 45.18 9.28
CA ASN A 2 -16.13 45.98 8.04
C ASN A 2 -16.56 45.07 6.87
N LYS A 3 -17.46 45.56 6.00
CA LYS A 3 -17.89 44.92 4.75
C LYS A 3 -16.72 44.47 3.86
N GLN A 4 -15.61 45.23 3.82
CA GLN A 4 -14.38 44.82 3.11
C GLN A 4 -13.72 43.60 3.74
N THR A 5 -13.69 43.51 5.08
CA THR A 5 -13.14 42.35 5.79
C THR A 5 -14.01 41.12 5.56
N LEU A 6 -15.33 41.27 5.60
CA LEU A 6 -16.28 40.20 5.33
C LEU A 6 -16.13 39.66 3.89
N ASN A 7 -15.97 40.55 2.90
CA ASN A 7 -15.75 40.15 1.51
C ASN A 7 -14.42 39.41 1.30
N LYS A 8 -13.35 39.83 1.99
CA LYS A 8 -12.06 39.12 1.96
C LYS A 8 -12.16 37.72 2.56
N ILE A 9 -12.85 37.58 3.69
CA ILE A 9 -13.10 36.28 4.33
C ILE A 9 -13.93 35.37 3.41
N ASN A 10 -15.03 35.89 2.85
CA ASN A 10 -15.86 35.13 1.93
C ASN A 10 -15.08 34.69 0.68
N SER A 11 -14.32 35.60 0.07
CA SER A 11 -13.48 35.27 -1.08
C SER A 11 -12.43 34.21 -0.75
N PHE A 12 -11.78 34.30 0.40
CA PHE A 12 -10.82 33.31 0.87
C PHE A 12 -11.46 31.93 1.09
N LEU A 13 -12.63 31.88 1.75
CA LEU A 13 -13.38 30.64 1.95
C LEU A 13 -13.86 30.03 0.63
N SER A 14 -14.31 30.84 -0.32
CA SER A 14 -14.70 30.38 -1.66
C SER A 14 -13.51 29.79 -2.41
N ILE A 15 -12.33 30.41 -2.34
CA ILE A 15 -11.10 29.88 -2.96
C ILE A 15 -10.72 28.54 -2.33
N ILE A 16 -10.77 28.42 -1.00
CA ILE A 16 -10.52 27.15 -0.30
C ILE A 16 -11.52 26.08 -0.74
N GLY A 17 -12.81 26.41 -0.79
CA GLY A 17 -13.86 25.48 -1.19
C GLY A 17 -13.69 24.98 -2.62
N ILE A 18 -13.42 25.89 -3.58
CA ILE A 18 -13.16 25.53 -4.98
C ILE A 18 -11.88 24.70 -5.10
N THR A 19 -10.81 25.08 -4.40
CA THR A 19 -9.56 24.31 -4.39
C THR A 19 -9.79 22.91 -3.83
N GLY A 20 -10.55 22.78 -2.73
CA GLY A 20 -10.91 21.49 -2.16
C GLY A 20 -11.73 20.61 -3.11
N LEU A 21 -12.69 21.20 -3.84
CA LEU A 21 -13.47 20.49 -4.86
C LEU A 21 -12.62 20.05 -6.06
N LEU A 22 -11.71 20.90 -6.53
CA LEU A 22 -10.79 20.56 -7.61
C LEU A 22 -9.81 19.46 -7.20
N LEU A 23 -9.28 19.52 -5.98
CA LEU A 23 -8.45 18.46 -5.40
C LEU A 23 -9.23 17.14 -5.30
N TYR A 24 -10.45 17.18 -4.75
CA TYR A 24 -11.32 16.00 -4.68
C TYR A 24 -11.62 15.42 -6.07
N GLY A 25 -11.93 16.26 -7.04
CA GLY A 25 -12.16 15.86 -8.42
C GLY A 25 -10.92 15.23 -9.05
N TYR A 26 -9.74 15.83 -8.84
CA TYR A 26 -8.48 15.27 -9.31
C TYR A 26 -8.26 13.86 -8.75
N PHE A 27 -8.39 13.65 -7.44
CA PHE A 27 -8.26 12.32 -6.84
C PHE A 27 -9.30 11.32 -7.33
N LYS A 28 -10.54 11.75 -7.54
CA LYS A 28 -11.62 10.84 -7.92
C LYS A 28 -11.54 10.41 -9.38
N PHE A 29 -11.00 11.27 -10.26
CA PHE A 29 -11.09 11.08 -11.71
C PHE A 29 -9.73 10.94 -12.42
N HIS A 30 -8.62 11.26 -11.77
CA HIS A 30 -7.29 11.06 -12.34
C HIS A 30 -6.80 9.64 -12.08
N THR A 31 -7.13 8.71 -12.98
CA THR A 31 -6.68 7.32 -12.83
C THR A 31 -5.26 7.11 -13.36
N THR A 32 -4.31 6.77 -12.48
CA THR A 32 -2.92 6.47 -12.85
C THR A 32 -2.79 5.09 -13.52
N GLN A 33 -1.65 4.80 -14.16
CA GLN A 33 -1.41 3.46 -14.73
C GLN A 33 -1.31 2.39 -13.64
N SER A 34 -0.75 2.73 -12.49
CA SER A 34 -0.75 1.87 -11.29
C SER A 34 -2.16 1.61 -10.80
N GLU A 35 -3.03 2.62 -10.67
CA GLU A 35 -4.43 2.41 -10.27
C GLU A 35 -5.18 1.51 -11.26
N LYS A 36 -4.97 1.68 -12.58
CA LYS A 36 -5.54 0.76 -13.58
C LYS A 36 -5.07 -0.68 -13.38
N ALA A 37 -3.80 -0.88 -13.03
CA ALA A 37 -3.28 -2.21 -12.72
C ALA A 37 -3.87 -2.78 -11.42
N LEU A 38 -4.14 -1.94 -10.41
CA LEU A 38 -4.77 -2.33 -9.15
C LEU A 38 -6.24 -2.74 -9.31
N ILE A 39 -6.98 -2.11 -10.23
CA ILE A 39 -8.40 -2.47 -10.52
C ILE A 39 -8.53 -3.95 -10.93
N LEU A 40 -7.50 -4.53 -11.57
CA LEU A 40 -7.46 -5.94 -11.96
C LEU A 40 -7.35 -6.91 -10.76
N TYR A 41 -7.19 -6.38 -9.55
CA TYR A 41 -7.19 -7.12 -8.29
C TYR A 41 -8.44 -6.83 -7.43
N SER A 42 -9.50 -6.26 -8.02
CA SER A 42 -10.85 -6.19 -7.43
C SER A 42 -11.60 -7.53 -7.54
N ASP A 43 -12.66 -7.70 -6.73
CA ASP A 43 -13.37 -8.99 -6.52
C ASP A 43 -13.75 -9.74 -7.79
N ASP A 44 -14.17 -9.04 -8.85
CA ASP A 44 -14.60 -9.67 -10.11
C ASP A 44 -13.43 -10.04 -11.05
N ALA A 45 -12.27 -9.39 -10.91
CA ALA A 45 -11.11 -9.58 -11.80
C ALA A 45 -10.12 -10.64 -11.27
N LEU A 46 -10.05 -10.84 -9.95
CA LEU A 46 -9.08 -11.72 -9.27
C LEU A 46 -9.10 -13.18 -9.76
N LYS A 47 -10.27 -13.70 -10.17
CA LYS A 47 -10.40 -15.06 -10.73
C LYS A 47 -9.74 -15.22 -12.10
N MET A 48 -9.58 -14.13 -12.85
CA MET A 48 -8.97 -14.13 -14.18
C MET A 48 -7.48 -13.79 -14.15
N THR A 49 -7.03 -12.97 -13.19
CA THR A 49 -5.64 -12.49 -13.11
C THR A 49 -4.65 -13.48 -12.49
N CYS A 50 -5.12 -14.46 -11.72
CA CYS A 50 -4.26 -15.40 -10.99
C CYS A 50 -4.49 -16.90 -11.32
N PRO A 51 -4.58 -17.31 -12.60
CA PRO A 51 -4.93 -18.70 -12.98
C PRO A 51 -3.85 -19.73 -12.64
N ASN A 52 -2.61 -19.29 -12.39
CA ASN A 52 -1.44 -20.16 -12.20
C ASN A 52 -0.95 -20.23 -10.74
N SER A 53 -1.69 -19.69 -9.77
CA SER A 53 -1.35 -19.91 -8.37
C SER A 53 -1.60 -21.39 -8.03
N PRO A 54 -0.63 -22.13 -7.47
CA PRO A 54 -0.80 -23.54 -7.12
C PRO A 54 -1.92 -23.77 -6.09
N GLN A 55 -2.39 -22.70 -5.44
CA GLN A 55 -3.66 -22.67 -4.71
C GLN A 55 -4.49 -21.46 -5.19
N PRO A 56 -5.75 -21.64 -5.61
CA PRO A 56 -6.65 -20.55 -6.03
C PRO A 56 -6.99 -19.54 -4.91
N THR A 57 -6.39 -19.66 -3.72
CA THR A 57 -6.65 -18.90 -2.49
C THR A 57 -5.47 -18.02 -2.04
N ARG A 58 -4.45 -17.79 -2.89
CA ARG A 58 -3.23 -17.03 -2.54
C ARG A 58 -3.05 -15.78 -3.39
N TYR A 59 -3.92 -14.80 -3.23
CA TYR A 59 -3.90 -13.56 -3.99
C TYR A 59 -2.64 -12.72 -3.73
N GLN A 60 -2.12 -12.71 -2.50
CA GLN A 60 -0.88 -11.99 -2.18
C GLN A 60 0.31 -12.50 -2.98
N GLU A 61 0.40 -13.80 -3.21
CA GLU A 61 1.51 -14.42 -3.96
C GLU A 61 1.44 -14.03 -5.44
N CYS A 62 0.24 -14.04 -6.02
CA CYS A 62 0.02 -13.55 -7.38
C CYS A 62 0.37 -12.06 -7.52
N PHE A 63 -0.13 -11.23 -6.62
CA PHE A 63 0.14 -9.79 -6.60
C PHE A 63 1.64 -9.49 -6.48
N ARG A 64 2.38 -10.28 -5.69
CA ARG A 64 3.84 -10.13 -5.53
C ARG A 64 4.60 -10.14 -6.86
N SER A 65 4.14 -10.93 -7.84
CA SER A 65 4.78 -10.98 -9.15
C SER A 65 4.66 -9.66 -9.93
N GLN A 66 3.61 -8.88 -9.67
CA GLN A 66 3.31 -7.63 -10.36
C GLN A 66 3.69 -6.38 -9.56
N ILE A 67 3.75 -6.48 -8.23
CA ILE A 67 3.94 -5.33 -7.33
C ILE A 67 5.16 -4.50 -7.70
N GLY A 68 6.28 -5.13 -8.11
CA GLY A 68 7.49 -4.42 -8.51
C GLY A 68 7.29 -3.56 -9.77
N LYS A 69 6.52 -4.05 -10.75
CA LYS A 69 6.17 -3.28 -11.95
C LYS A 69 5.22 -2.14 -11.62
N ILE A 70 4.17 -2.41 -10.84
CA ILE A 70 3.20 -1.42 -10.39
C ILE A 70 3.92 -0.29 -9.64
N LEU A 71 4.82 -0.64 -8.72
CA LEU A 71 5.64 0.32 -8.00
C LEU A 71 6.52 1.14 -8.96
N GLY A 72 7.17 0.52 -9.95
CA GLY A 72 8.02 1.22 -10.92
C GLY A 72 7.32 2.31 -11.75
N GLU A 73 5.98 2.28 -11.82
CA GLU A 73 5.13 3.26 -12.51
C GLU A 73 4.38 4.18 -11.53
N ALA A 74 4.45 3.90 -10.22
CA ALA A 74 3.68 4.57 -9.19
C ALA A 74 4.20 5.97 -8.86
N THR A 75 3.27 6.92 -8.77
CA THR A 75 3.46 8.22 -8.13
C THR A 75 3.47 8.06 -6.60
N PRO A 76 3.91 9.08 -5.84
CA PRO A 76 3.88 9.01 -4.37
C PRO A 76 2.48 8.72 -3.81
N THR A 77 1.43 9.27 -4.40
CA THR A 77 0.05 9.07 -3.93
C THR A 77 -0.46 7.64 -4.19
N ASP A 78 0.00 6.99 -5.26
CA ASP A 78 -0.35 5.61 -5.58
C ASP A 78 0.12 4.60 -4.51
N LEU A 79 1.13 4.95 -3.70
CA LEU A 79 1.60 4.09 -2.61
C LEU A 79 0.50 3.76 -1.60
N ILE A 80 -0.43 4.70 -1.36
CA ILE A 80 -1.54 4.51 -0.44
C ILE A 80 -2.47 3.42 -1.00
N SER A 81 -2.86 3.53 -2.27
CA SER A 81 -3.74 2.56 -2.94
C SER A 81 -3.09 1.17 -3.05
N ILE A 82 -1.77 1.11 -3.28
CA ILE A 82 -1.02 -0.16 -3.27
C ILE A 82 -1.10 -0.81 -1.88
N ILE A 83 -0.93 -0.03 -0.81
CA ILE A 83 -1.03 -0.53 0.57
C ILE A 83 -2.44 -1.02 0.89
N GLU A 84 -3.46 -0.26 0.53
CA GLU A 84 -4.86 -0.65 0.71
C GLU A 84 -5.14 -1.97 -0.01
N THR A 85 -4.68 -2.10 -1.26
CA THR A 85 -4.79 -3.36 -2.01
C THR A 85 -4.09 -4.51 -1.29
N ILE A 86 -2.89 -4.31 -0.73
CA ILE A 86 -2.20 -5.34 0.05
C ILE A 86 -3.01 -5.72 1.30
N ASN A 87 -3.64 -4.77 1.99
CA ASN A 87 -4.47 -5.10 3.15
C ASN A 87 -5.72 -5.90 2.73
N ASP A 88 -6.41 -5.48 1.67
CA ASP A 88 -7.60 -6.18 1.16
C ASP A 88 -7.27 -7.61 0.72
N LEU A 89 -6.16 -7.81 0.02
CA LEU A 89 -5.72 -9.13 -0.41
C LEU A 89 -5.37 -10.03 0.80
N LYS A 90 -4.87 -9.46 1.90
CA LYS A 90 -4.59 -10.22 3.13
C LYS A 90 -5.89 -10.71 3.75
N GLU A 91 -6.90 -9.84 3.86
CA GLU A 91 -8.19 -10.22 4.41
C GLU A 91 -8.84 -11.34 3.60
N LYS A 92 -8.76 -11.26 2.27
CA LYS A 92 -9.26 -12.32 1.38
C LYS A 92 -8.50 -13.63 1.55
N ASP A 93 -7.17 -13.61 1.54
CA ASP A 93 -6.35 -14.81 1.73
C ASP A 93 -6.63 -15.45 3.10
N LEU A 94 -6.79 -14.65 4.16
CA LEU A 94 -7.14 -15.14 5.50
C LEU A 94 -8.55 -15.73 5.57
N PHE A 95 -9.51 -15.11 4.89
CA PHE A 95 -10.89 -15.60 4.84
C PHE A 95 -11.00 -16.95 4.11
N LEU A 96 -10.19 -17.16 3.07
CA LEU A 96 -10.15 -18.39 2.28
C LEU A 96 -9.22 -19.47 2.84
N SER A 97 -8.53 -19.21 3.95
CA SER A 97 -7.61 -20.16 4.57
C SER A 97 -8.35 -21.09 5.54
N ASP A 98 -8.30 -22.40 5.25
CA ASP A 98 -9.01 -23.42 6.03
C ASP A 98 -8.15 -23.99 7.17
N SER A 99 -6.83 -23.77 7.12
CA SER A 99 -5.87 -24.27 8.11
C SER A 99 -5.02 -23.15 8.75
N ASP A 100 -4.46 -23.43 9.93
CA ASP A 100 -3.53 -22.51 10.61
C ASP A 100 -2.24 -22.30 9.79
N GLU A 101 -1.82 -23.30 9.03
CA GLU A 101 -0.67 -23.18 8.12
C GLU A 101 -0.98 -22.22 6.97
N GLU A 102 -2.16 -22.31 6.35
CA GLU A 102 -2.57 -21.40 5.29
C GLU A 102 -2.72 -19.96 5.80
N LYS A 103 -3.31 -19.77 6.99
CA LYS A 103 -3.41 -18.45 7.64
C LYS A 103 -2.03 -17.87 7.91
N PHE A 104 -1.10 -18.69 8.40
CA PHE A 104 0.29 -18.27 8.59
C PHE A 104 0.93 -17.83 7.26
N LEU A 105 0.73 -18.58 6.18
CA LEU A 105 1.28 -18.25 4.86
C LEU A 105 0.67 -16.96 4.30
N ALA A 106 -0.63 -16.75 4.47
CA ALA A 106 -1.31 -15.50 4.11
C ALA A 106 -0.68 -14.31 4.86
N GLU A 107 -0.47 -14.42 6.18
CA GLU A 107 0.23 -13.39 6.96
C GLU A 107 1.68 -13.20 6.49
N LEU A 108 2.44 -14.27 6.24
CA LEU A 108 3.81 -14.18 5.73
C LEU A 108 3.86 -13.43 4.40
N PHE A 109 2.96 -13.75 3.49
CA PHE A 109 2.92 -13.15 2.16
C PHE A 109 2.57 -11.67 2.18
N TYR A 110 1.67 -11.29 3.08
CA TYR A 110 1.36 -9.91 3.38
C TYR A 110 2.62 -9.14 3.80
N TYR A 111 3.39 -9.66 4.76
CA TYR A 111 4.62 -9.00 5.22
C TYR A 111 5.71 -8.92 4.15
N GLU A 112 5.81 -9.94 3.29
CA GLU A 112 6.74 -9.91 2.17
C GLU A 112 6.39 -8.83 1.15
N ASN A 113 5.10 -8.67 0.82
CA ASN A 113 4.65 -7.65 -0.12
C ASN A 113 4.90 -6.24 0.43
N TRP A 114 4.60 -6.03 1.71
CA TRP A 114 4.99 -4.81 2.42
C TRP A 114 6.50 -4.54 2.39
N SER A 115 7.32 -5.57 2.54
CA SER A 115 8.77 -5.43 2.47
C SER A 115 9.25 -4.91 1.12
N ILE A 116 8.55 -5.24 0.03
CA ILE A 116 8.83 -4.74 -1.32
C ILE A 116 8.43 -3.26 -1.43
N VAL A 117 7.25 -2.89 -0.92
CA VAL A 117 6.81 -1.48 -0.87
C VAL A 117 7.80 -0.63 -0.10
N LEU A 118 8.35 -1.13 1.01
CA LEU A 118 9.33 -0.41 1.83
C LEU A 118 10.69 -0.27 1.15
N ASP A 119 11.16 -1.29 0.44
CA ASP A 119 12.39 -1.17 -0.33
C ASP A 119 12.21 -0.19 -1.49
N TYR A 120 11.05 -0.19 -2.14
CA TYR A 120 10.69 0.81 -3.13
C TYR A 120 10.66 2.21 -2.52
N SER A 121 9.94 2.43 -1.42
CA SER A 121 9.81 3.75 -0.78
C SER A 121 11.15 4.38 -0.37
N LYS A 122 12.15 3.56 0.01
CA LYS A 122 13.53 3.99 0.28
C LYS A 122 14.29 4.42 -0.98
N THR A 123 13.93 3.86 -2.12
CA THR A 123 14.62 4.02 -3.42
C THR A 123 13.85 4.87 -4.41
N VAL A 124 12.68 5.43 -4.03
CA VAL A 124 11.91 6.37 -4.85
C VAL A 124 12.77 7.60 -5.15
N ASN A 125 13.50 7.50 -6.26
CA ASN A 125 13.96 8.64 -7.01
C ASN A 125 12.72 9.14 -7.76
N LEU A 126 12.11 10.18 -7.19
CA LEU A 126 11.02 10.93 -7.79
C LEU A 126 11.41 11.26 -9.25
N LYS A 127 10.88 10.50 -10.23
CA LYS A 127 11.03 10.85 -11.64
C LYS A 127 10.29 12.18 -11.80
N ARG A 128 11.05 13.26 -11.96
CA ARG A 128 10.53 14.64 -12.01
C ARG A 128 9.50 14.82 -13.13
N ASP A 129 9.57 13.99 -14.15
CA ASP A 129 8.77 14.11 -15.38
C ASP A 129 7.36 13.49 -15.24
N SER A 130 7.07 12.77 -14.15
CA SER A 130 5.77 12.14 -13.90
C SER A 130 5.06 12.64 -12.65
N ILE A 131 5.53 13.74 -12.05
CA ILE A 131 5.01 14.29 -10.81
C ILE A 131 4.32 15.62 -11.12
N THR A 132 3.03 15.68 -10.87
CA THR A 132 2.25 16.91 -10.97
C THR A 132 2.52 17.81 -9.75
N PHE A 133 2.20 19.10 -9.88
CA PHE A 133 2.27 20.03 -8.75
C PHE A 133 1.45 19.54 -7.54
N LEU A 134 0.32 18.87 -7.80
CA LEU A 134 -0.53 18.31 -6.76
C LEU A 134 0.20 17.19 -6.01
N ASP A 135 0.87 16.29 -6.73
CA ASP A 135 1.63 15.19 -6.12
C ASP A 135 2.70 15.73 -5.15
N ILE A 136 3.37 16.84 -5.49
CA ILE A 136 4.35 17.51 -4.61
C ILE A 136 3.69 17.96 -3.29
N PHE A 137 2.49 18.53 -3.36
CA PHE A 137 1.76 18.97 -2.17
C PHE A 137 1.37 17.81 -1.24
N PHE A 138 1.12 16.63 -1.80
CA PHE A 138 0.69 15.45 -1.04
C PHE A 138 1.83 14.59 -0.50
N ILE A 139 3.07 14.76 -0.98
CA ILE A 139 4.24 14.04 -0.46
C ILE A 139 4.31 14.02 1.08
N PRO A 140 4.11 15.15 1.81
CA PRO A 140 4.15 15.13 3.27
C PRO A 140 3.05 14.28 3.90
N VAL A 141 1.84 14.31 3.32
CA VAL A 141 0.69 13.53 3.80
C VAL A 141 0.94 12.04 3.60
N VAL A 142 1.35 11.66 2.39
CA VAL A 142 1.74 10.28 2.04
C VAL A 142 2.85 9.80 2.97
N LYS A 143 3.92 10.57 3.15
CA LYS A 143 5.03 10.20 4.05
C LYS A 143 4.56 9.97 5.48
N LYS A 144 3.66 10.81 5.99
CA LYS A 144 3.10 10.65 7.33
C LYS A 144 2.29 9.37 7.46
N LYS A 145 1.39 9.09 6.51
CA LYS A 145 0.59 7.87 6.49
C LYS A 145 1.46 6.62 6.39
N MET A 146 2.42 6.62 5.45
CA MET A 146 3.41 5.55 5.28
C MET A 146 4.19 5.28 6.57
N ALA A 147 4.59 6.31 7.30
CA ALA A 147 5.30 6.15 8.57
C ALA A 147 4.41 5.51 9.63
N GLN A 148 3.16 5.93 9.75
CA GLN A 148 2.19 5.34 10.68
C GLN A 148 1.96 3.86 10.37
N ASP A 149 1.63 3.53 9.12
CA ASP A 149 1.38 2.15 8.71
C ASP A 149 2.61 1.28 8.89
N PHE A 150 3.80 1.84 8.69
CA PHE A 150 5.05 1.13 8.93
C PHE A 150 5.27 0.79 10.41
N PHE A 151 4.95 1.71 11.33
CA PHE A 151 5.03 1.42 12.77
C PHE A 151 4.07 0.28 13.16
N GLU A 152 2.83 0.37 12.71
CA GLU A 152 1.81 -0.68 12.95
C GLU A 152 2.23 -2.02 12.34
N LEU A 153 2.82 -2.00 11.15
CA LEU A 153 3.35 -3.18 10.49
C LEU A 153 4.50 -3.80 11.30
N GLN A 154 5.43 -3.00 11.80
CA GLN A 154 6.55 -3.48 12.60
C GLN A 154 6.05 -4.15 13.88
N ASP A 155 5.12 -3.52 14.60
CA ASP A 155 4.55 -4.07 15.82
C ASP A 155 3.79 -5.37 15.55
N SER A 156 2.97 -5.41 14.49
CA SER A 156 2.25 -6.62 14.11
C SER A 156 3.19 -7.76 13.70
N PHE A 157 4.31 -7.45 13.02
CA PHE A 157 5.29 -8.45 12.60
C PHE A 157 6.02 -9.08 13.79
N GLU A 158 6.29 -8.32 14.86
CA GLU A 158 6.83 -8.88 16.10
C GLU A 158 5.86 -9.88 16.74
N VAL A 159 4.54 -9.61 16.68
CA VAL A 159 3.52 -10.56 17.15
C VAL A 159 3.47 -11.79 16.25
N PHE A 160 3.50 -11.62 14.93
CA PHE A 160 3.54 -12.71 13.96
C PHE A 160 4.70 -13.68 14.23
N LYS A 161 5.93 -13.17 14.40
CA LYS A 161 7.11 -13.99 14.71
C LYS A 161 6.94 -14.85 15.96
N LYS A 162 6.30 -14.31 17.00
CA LYS A 162 6.05 -15.05 18.26
C LYS A 162 5.02 -16.17 18.10
N ARG A 163 4.13 -16.07 17.12
CA ARG A 163 3.08 -17.06 16.82
C ARG A 163 3.53 -18.15 15.84
N MET A 164 4.75 -18.07 15.32
CA MET A 164 5.30 -18.99 14.32
C MET A 164 5.44 -20.42 14.90
N PRO A 165 4.72 -21.42 14.35
CA PRO A 165 4.85 -22.80 14.81
C PRO A 165 6.26 -23.35 14.58
N ALA A 166 6.75 -24.21 15.48
CA ALA A 166 8.09 -24.78 15.37
C ALA A 166 8.32 -25.54 14.07
N SER A 167 7.32 -26.28 13.58
CA SER A 167 7.36 -27.04 12.31
C SER A 167 7.48 -26.13 11.07
N ILE A 168 6.78 -25.00 11.08
CA ILE A 168 6.83 -23.98 10.03
C ILE A 168 8.11 -23.15 10.13
N SER A 169 8.68 -23.06 11.35
CA SER A 169 9.85 -22.25 11.64
C SER A 169 11.03 -22.60 10.73
N ASP A 170 11.31 -23.89 10.56
CA ASP A 170 12.47 -24.36 9.81
C ASP A 170 12.29 -24.22 8.28
N ALA A 171 11.08 -24.43 7.77
CA ALA A 171 10.80 -24.31 6.33
C ALA A 171 10.80 -22.85 5.84
N TYR A 172 10.33 -21.91 6.66
CA TYR A 172 10.13 -20.52 6.25
C TYR A 172 11.07 -19.51 6.94
N LYS A 173 12.01 -19.98 7.76
CA LYS A 173 12.97 -19.15 8.52
C LYS A 173 13.66 -18.08 7.70
N THR A 174 14.15 -18.47 6.52
CA THR A 174 14.92 -17.59 5.63
C THR A 174 14.07 -16.41 5.15
N ARG A 175 12.81 -16.67 4.82
CA ARG A 175 11.86 -15.65 4.36
C ARG A 175 11.50 -14.68 5.48
N VAL A 176 11.18 -15.21 6.66
CA VAL A 176 10.89 -14.39 7.86
C VAL A 176 12.09 -13.53 8.25
N ASN A 177 13.30 -14.07 8.20
CA ASN A 177 14.53 -13.31 8.48
C ASN A 177 14.77 -12.19 7.44
N LEU A 178 14.45 -12.45 6.17
CA LEU A 178 14.56 -11.45 5.11
C LEU A 178 13.59 -10.29 5.33
N VAL A 179 12.33 -10.59 5.69
CA VAL A 179 11.34 -9.58 6.09
C VAL A 179 11.83 -8.80 7.31
N ASN A 180 12.29 -9.50 8.36
CA ASN A 180 12.81 -8.89 9.58
C ASN A 180 13.98 -7.93 9.29
N LYS A 181 14.89 -8.29 8.39
CA LYS A 181 16.01 -7.44 7.97
C LYS A 181 15.55 -6.18 7.23
N LYS A 182 14.47 -6.26 6.45
CA LYS A 182 13.93 -5.13 5.70
C LYS A 182 13.14 -4.16 6.59
N LEU A 183 12.38 -4.70 7.54
CA LEU A 183 11.62 -3.95 8.55
C LEU A 183 12.54 -3.33 9.62
N GLY A 184 13.54 -4.06 10.12
CA GLY A 184 14.42 -3.60 11.22
C GLY A 184 15.42 -2.50 10.86
N LYS A 185 15.57 -2.14 9.58
CA LYS A 185 16.57 -1.17 9.10
C LYS A 185 16.17 0.31 9.28
N THR A 186 14.99 0.61 9.81
CA THR A 186 14.44 1.98 9.83
C THR A 186 14.62 2.73 11.16
N LYS A 187 15.34 2.15 12.14
CA LYS A 187 15.80 2.89 13.32
C LYS A 187 17.09 3.65 12.99
N LYS A 188 16.97 4.85 12.47
CA LYS A 188 18.00 5.90 12.54
C LYS A 188 17.33 7.25 12.69
#